data_AF-A0A3A8L112-F1
#
_entry.id   AF-A0A3A8L112-F1
#
_cell.length_a   1.000
_cell.length_b   1.000
_cell.length_c   1.000
_cell.angle_alpha   90.00
_cell.angle_beta   90.00
_cell.angle_gamma   90.00
#
_symmetry.space_group_name_H-M   'P 1'
#
loop_
_entity.id
_entity.type
_entity.pdbx_description
1 polymer ?
#
loop_
_entity_poly.entity_id
_entity_poly.type
_entity_poly.pdbx_seq_one_letter_code
_entity_poly.pdbx_strand_id
1 'polypeptide(L)'
;MPRRYFRLLDDVSIPERWDLGTPQDVQGNEVDDPWMFREGRTVHVAERLQVPVEHPGTPLDFTLAGFSTPVVRAPVAAVFSAQAAQDVQLVPVVIPGNPEPYSILVASRLIRCIDDAASSEVIRWTPEDGRPERVGQYRDVDGMRIDPGQVGDAQVFRTWGWSIALIVSEELKHALERIHAKGVRFTEV
;
A
#
# COMPACT_ATOMS: atom_id res chain seq x y z
N MET A 1 -11.26 24.07 -3.52
CA MET A 1 -11.68 23.13 -2.45
C MET A 1 -10.44 22.46 -1.90
N PRO A 2 -10.37 22.11 -0.60
CA PRO A 2 -9.25 21.32 -0.09
C PRO A 2 -9.20 19.97 -0.83
N ARG A 3 -7.99 19.50 -1.16
CA ARG A 3 -7.80 18.18 -1.77
C ARG A 3 -8.21 17.12 -0.77
N ARG A 4 -9.01 16.14 -1.23
CA ARG A 4 -9.41 14.97 -0.44
C ARG A 4 -8.46 13.82 -0.69
N TYR A 5 -8.30 13.00 0.32
CA TYR A 5 -7.40 11.86 0.31
C TYR A 5 -8.13 10.63 0.82
N PHE A 6 -7.69 9.47 0.32
CA PHE A 6 -8.32 8.19 0.63
C PHE A 6 -7.24 7.18 0.95
N ARG A 7 -7.45 6.40 2.01
CA ARG A 7 -6.71 5.16 2.22
C ARG A 7 -7.17 4.16 1.16
N LEU A 8 -6.23 3.70 0.35
CA LEU A 8 -6.42 2.60 -0.60
C LEU A 8 -6.16 1.27 0.12
N LEU A 9 -7.20 0.44 0.13
CA LEU A 9 -7.25 -0.88 0.75
C LEU A 9 -7.55 -1.93 -0.29
N ASP A 10 -7.25 -3.18 0.01
CA ASP A 10 -7.77 -4.29 -0.76
C ASP A 10 -9.21 -4.60 -0.33
N ASP A 11 -10.07 -4.90 -1.30
CA ASP A 11 -11.46 -5.24 -1.03
C ASP A 11 -11.59 -6.72 -0.64
N VAL A 12 -11.55 -6.99 0.66
CA VAL A 12 -11.68 -8.35 1.23
C VAL A 12 -13.10 -8.89 1.18
N SER A 13 -14.09 -8.07 0.78
CA SER A 13 -15.48 -8.51 0.69
C SER A 13 -15.81 -9.26 -0.60
N ILE A 14 -14.90 -9.23 -1.59
CA ILE A 14 -15.07 -9.92 -2.87
C ILE A 14 -15.07 -11.45 -2.65
N PRO A 15 -16.16 -12.16 -2.98
CA PRO A 15 -16.20 -13.62 -2.87
C PRO A 15 -15.16 -14.28 -3.79
N GLU A 16 -14.57 -15.38 -3.31
CA GLU A 16 -13.63 -16.21 -4.09
C GLU A 16 -12.44 -15.44 -4.69
N ARG A 17 -12.07 -14.29 -4.12
CA ARG A 17 -10.81 -13.63 -4.48
C ARG A 17 -9.62 -14.50 -4.11
N TRP A 18 -8.55 -14.36 -4.86
CA TRP A 18 -7.28 -14.93 -4.44
C TRP A 18 -6.73 -14.27 -3.17
N ASP A 19 -5.75 -14.95 -2.58
CA ASP A 19 -4.88 -14.40 -1.56
C ASP A 19 -3.43 -14.55 -1.98
N LEU A 20 -2.66 -13.48 -1.82
CA LEU A 20 -1.28 -13.39 -2.26
C LEU A 20 -0.35 -13.33 -1.06
N GLY A 21 0.67 -14.17 -1.05
CA GLY A 21 1.63 -14.27 0.04
C GLY A 21 2.75 -13.25 -0.02
N THR A 22 3.73 -13.42 0.86
CA THR A 22 4.93 -12.57 0.91
C THR A 22 5.72 -12.66 -0.40
N PRO A 23 6.23 -11.54 -0.95
CA PRO A 23 7.18 -11.58 -2.07
C PRO A 23 8.40 -12.47 -1.77
N GLN A 24 8.81 -13.24 -2.77
CA GLN A 24 9.91 -14.20 -2.69
C GLN A 24 10.94 -13.95 -3.80
N ASP A 25 12.16 -14.40 -3.57
CA ASP A 25 13.16 -14.56 -4.62
C ASP A 25 12.78 -15.68 -5.61
N VAL A 26 13.58 -15.86 -6.66
CA VAL A 26 13.35 -16.90 -7.68
C VAL A 26 13.50 -18.34 -7.15
N GLN A 27 14.11 -18.53 -5.98
CA GLN A 27 14.29 -19.82 -5.31
C GLN A 27 13.12 -20.15 -4.38
N GLY A 28 12.21 -19.18 -4.14
CA GLY A 28 11.06 -19.33 -3.25
C GLY A 28 11.33 -18.92 -1.81
N ASN A 29 12.47 -18.29 -1.52
CA ASN A 29 12.74 -17.75 -0.19
C ASN A 29 12.04 -16.40 -0.05
N GLU A 30 11.37 -16.16 1.08
CA GLU A 30 10.82 -14.84 1.38
C GLU A 30 11.94 -13.79 1.41
N VAL A 31 11.64 -12.57 0.97
CA VAL A 31 12.57 -11.45 1.12
C VAL A 31 12.89 -11.20 2.59
N ASP A 32 14.16 -10.92 2.91
CA ASP A 32 14.62 -10.71 4.29
C ASP A 32 13.88 -9.57 5.01
N ASP A 33 13.59 -8.49 4.29
CA ASP A 33 12.80 -7.35 4.78
C ASP A 33 11.54 -7.16 3.93
N PRO A 34 10.41 -7.81 4.28
CA PRO A 34 9.18 -7.66 3.53
C PRO A 34 8.52 -6.28 3.72
N TRP A 35 8.92 -5.52 4.74
CA TRP A 35 8.36 -4.20 5.00
C TRP A 35 8.90 -3.12 4.07
N MET A 36 10.04 -3.35 3.42
CA MET A 36 10.68 -2.39 2.50
C MET A 36 9.72 -1.80 1.45
N PHE A 37 8.73 -2.57 0.98
CA PHE A 37 7.76 -2.14 -0.03
C PHE A 37 6.69 -1.15 0.48
N ARG A 38 6.64 -0.89 1.79
CA ARG A 38 5.69 0.04 2.42
C ARG A 38 6.34 1.11 3.29
N GLU A 39 7.65 1.32 3.19
CA GLU A 39 8.36 2.29 4.01
C GLU A 39 8.27 3.74 3.49
N GLY A 40 7.61 3.97 2.36
CA GLY A 40 7.52 5.32 1.79
C GLY A 40 8.84 5.81 1.19
N ARG A 41 9.64 4.88 0.65
CA ARG A 41 10.92 5.14 -0.05
C ARG A 41 11.08 4.17 -1.22
N THR A 42 11.85 4.58 -2.22
CA THR A 42 12.22 3.67 -3.31
C THR A 42 13.03 2.48 -2.79
N VAL A 43 12.87 1.34 -3.43
CA VAL A 43 13.53 0.09 -3.08
C VAL A 43 14.54 -0.32 -4.13
N HIS A 44 15.62 -0.97 -3.69
CA HIS A 44 16.54 -1.65 -4.59
C HIS A 44 16.22 -3.14 -4.56
N VAL A 45 15.87 -3.69 -5.73
CA VAL A 45 15.53 -5.09 -5.89
C VAL A 45 16.55 -5.70 -6.84
N ALA A 46 17.44 -6.53 -6.29
CA ALA A 46 18.58 -7.08 -7.02
C ALA A 46 18.17 -8.14 -8.04
N GLU A 47 17.11 -8.90 -7.73
CA GLU A 47 16.66 -10.04 -8.53
C GLU A 47 15.17 -9.95 -8.83
N ARG A 48 14.72 -10.68 -9.85
CA ARG A 48 13.30 -10.77 -10.16
C ARG A 48 12.56 -11.43 -8.99
N LEU A 49 11.48 -10.80 -8.53
CA LEU A 49 10.65 -11.34 -7.47
C LEU A 49 9.47 -12.13 -8.03
N GLN A 50 8.99 -13.06 -7.22
CA GLN A 50 7.69 -13.71 -7.41
C GLN A 50 6.79 -13.44 -6.20
N VAL A 51 5.48 -13.45 -6.42
CA VAL A 51 4.49 -13.36 -5.34
C VAL A 51 3.65 -14.63 -5.40
N PRO A 52 3.71 -15.50 -4.38
CA PRO A 52 2.98 -16.76 -4.38
C PRO A 52 1.48 -16.53 -4.21
N VAL A 53 0.69 -17.45 -4.76
CA VAL A 53 -0.75 -17.53 -4.50
C VAL A 53 -0.95 -18.48 -3.33
N GLU A 54 -1.32 -17.96 -2.16
CA GLU A 54 -1.55 -18.77 -0.95
C GLU A 54 -2.93 -19.44 -1.00
N HIS A 55 -3.94 -18.68 -1.41
CA HIS A 55 -5.29 -19.18 -1.64
C HIS A 55 -5.69 -18.91 -3.09
N PRO A 56 -5.89 -19.97 -3.91
CA PRO A 56 -6.36 -19.81 -5.27
C PRO A 56 -7.72 -19.11 -5.33
N GLY A 57 -7.93 -18.28 -6.35
CA GLY A 57 -9.17 -17.57 -6.55
C GLY A 57 -9.13 -16.66 -7.77
N THR A 58 -10.12 -15.77 -7.86
CA THR A 58 -10.23 -14.79 -8.95
C THR A 58 -9.07 -13.77 -8.86
N PRO A 59 -8.26 -13.61 -9.92
CA PRO A 59 -7.24 -12.57 -9.98
C PRO A 59 -7.85 -11.17 -9.92
N LEU A 60 -7.20 -10.28 -9.17
CA LEU A 60 -7.62 -8.89 -8.98
C LEU A 60 -6.66 -7.90 -9.64
N ASP A 61 -7.11 -6.66 -9.83
CA ASP A 61 -6.27 -5.58 -10.36
C ASP A 61 -5.42 -4.91 -9.28
N PHE A 62 -5.88 -4.97 -8.03
CA PHE A 62 -5.18 -4.53 -6.83
C PHE A 62 -5.36 -5.56 -5.72
N THR A 63 -4.29 -5.85 -4.99
CA THR A 63 -4.30 -6.73 -3.81
C THR A 63 -3.21 -6.27 -2.84
N LEU A 64 -3.47 -6.37 -1.52
CA LEU A 64 -2.43 -6.23 -0.50
C LEU A 64 -1.93 -7.64 -0.15
N ALA A 65 -0.75 -7.98 -0.65
CA ALA A 65 -0.11 -9.28 -0.41
C ALA A 65 0.69 -9.29 0.90
N GLY A 66 0.74 -10.43 1.60
CA GLY A 66 1.52 -10.62 2.83
C GLY A 66 1.44 -9.44 3.80
N PHE A 67 2.58 -8.83 4.11
CA PHE A 67 2.73 -7.67 5.02
C PHE A 67 2.17 -6.32 4.50
N SER A 68 1.02 -6.36 3.81
CA SER A 68 0.36 -5.22 3.17
C SER A 68 1.15 -4.61 2.00
N THR A 69 1.83 -5.46 1.25
CA THR A 69 2.55 -5.10 0.02
C THR A 69 1.56 -4.91 -1.13
N PRO A 70 1.42 -3.71 -1.72
CA PRO A 70 0.46 -3.49 -2.78
C PRO A 70 0.95 -4.12 -4.08
N VAL A 71 0.18 -5.06 -4.62
CA VAL A 71 0.41 -5.72 -5.91
C VAL A 71 -0.68 -5.24 -6.88
N VAL A 72 -0.25 -4.77 -8.05
CA VAL A 72 -1.11 -4.17 -9.05
C VAL A 72 -0.93 -4.80 -10.42
N ARG A 73 -2.02 -4.99 -11.15
CA ARG A 73 -1.98 -5.40 -12.56
C ARG A 73 -1.63 -4.20 -13.45
N ALA A 74 -1.14 -4.47 -14.66
CA ALA A 74 -0.72 -3.45 -15.62
C ALA A 74 -1.70 -2.26 -15.82
N PRO A 75 -3.03 -2.42 -15.91
CA PRO A 75 -3.92 -1.26 -16.06
C PRO A 75 -3.90 -0.30 -14.86
N VAL A 76 -3.83 -0.84 -13.64
CA VAL A 76 -3.71 -0.03 -12.41
C VAL A 76 -2.31 0.59 -12.35
N ALA A 77 -1.26 -0.18 -12.66
CA ALA A 77 0.11 0.34 -12.73
C ALA A 77 0.26 1.51 -13.72
N ALA A 78 -0.45 1.46 -14.85
CA ALA A 78 -0.46 2.52 -15.85
C ALA A 78 -1.13 3.80 -15.34
N VAL A 79 -2.20 3.69 -14.53
CA VAL A 79 -2.83 4.86 -13.88
C VAL A 79 -1.84 5.57 -12.95
N PHE A 80 -1.16 4.82 -12.07
CA PHE A 80 -0.15 5.37 -11.17
C PHE A 80 1.02 5.98 -11.94
N SER A 81 1.50 5.30 -12.99
CA SER A 81 2.59 5.82 -13.83
C SER A 81 2.19 7.13 -14.54
N ALA A 82 0.96 7.24 -15.02
CA ALA A 82 0.51 8.42 -15.75
C ALA A 82 0.30 9.65 -14.85
N GLN A 83 -0.17 9.45 -13.62
CA GLN A 83 -0.62 10.54 -12.75
C GLN A 83 0.31 10.82 -11.57
N ALA A 84 1.16 9.86 -11.21
CA ALA A 84 1.97 9.91 -10.00
C ALA A 84 3.38 9.33 -10.20
N ALA A 85 3.95 9.43 -11.40
CA ALA A 85 5.28 8.87 -11.73
C ALA A 85 6.39 9.27 -10.74
N GLN A 86 6.31 10.48 -10.17
CA GLN A 86 7.29 10.99 -9.22
C GLN A 86 7.13 10.42 -7.80
N ASP A 87 5.96 9.84 -7.51
CA ASP A 87 5.57 9.36 -6.18
C ASP A 87 5.58 7.82 -6.09
N VAL A 88 5.87 7.14 -7.20
CA VAL A 88 5.83 5.68 -7.27
C VAL A 88 7.07 5.07 -7.90
N GLN A 89 7.39 3.87 -7.45
CA GLN A 89 8.23 2.92 -8.16
C GLN A 89 7.41 1.65 -8.39
N LEU A 90 7.47 1.12 -9.60
CA LEU A 90 6.85 -0.16 -9.94
C LEU A 90 7.95 -1.22 -10.03
N VAL A 91 7.84 -2.27 -9.23
CA VAL A 91 8.75 -3.41 -9.24
C VAL A 91 8.04 -4.58 -9.92
N PRO A 92 8.43 -5.00 -11.14
CA PRO A 92 7.80 -6.12 -11.82
C PRO A 92 7.94 -7.42 -11.03
N VAL A 93 6.85 -8.18 -10.93
CA VAL A 93 6.83 -9.47 -10.24
C VAL A 93 6.15 -10.54 -11.10
N VAL A 94 6.49 -11.80 -10.84
CA VAL A 94 5.80 -12.96 -11.41
C VAL A 94 4.79 -13.48 -10.39
N ILE A 95 3.59 -13.81 -10.83
CA ILE A 95 2.63 -14.56 -10.01
C ILE A 95 2.53 -15.97 -10.62
N PRO A 96 3.04 -17.02 -9.96
CA PRO A 96 3.01 -18.37 -10.49
C PRO A 96 1.58 -18.79 -10.90
N GLY A 97 1.44 -19.35 -12.11
CA GLY A 97 0.15 -19.77 -12.64
C GLY A 97 -0.71 -18.65 -13.25
N ASN A 98 -0.24 -17.39 -13.22
CA ASN A 98 -0.91 -16.27 -13.88
C ASN A 98 0.03 -15.61 -14.93
N PRO A 99 -0.33 -15.60 -16.23
CA PRO A 99 0.52 -15.03 -17.28
C PRO A 99 0.47 -13.51 -17.36
N GLU A 100 -0.48 -12.85 -16.68
CA GLU A 100 -0.66 -11.41 -16.73
C GLU A 100 0.49 -10.65 -16.04
N PRO A 101 0.86 -9.46 -16.53
CA PRO A 101 1.90 -8.64 -15.90
C PRO A 101 1.40 -7.96 -14.62
N TYR A 102 2.13 -8.22 -13.53
CA TYR A 102 1.93 -7.61 -12.23
C TYR A 102 3.17 -6.85 -11.76
N SER A 103 2.97 -5.90 -10.85
CA SER A 103 4.05 -5.18 -10.20
C SER A 103 3.70 -4.90 -8.74
N ILE A 104 4.71 -4.90 -7.87
CA ILE A 104 4.57 -4.27 -6.57
C ILE A 104 4.59 -2.75 -6.78
N LEU A 105 3.58 -2.07 -6.24
CA LEU A 105 3.48 -0.62 -6.21
C LEU A 105 4.12 -0.10 -4.92
N VAL A 106 5.28 0.52 -5.07
CA VAL A 106 6.00 1.18 -3.97
C VAL A 106 5.71 2.67 -4.04
N ALA A 107 5.02 3.21 -3.03
CA ALA A 107 4.92 4.64 -2.86
C ALA A 107 6.25 5.17 -2.28
N SER A 108 6.87 6.14 -2.94
CA SER A 108 8.22 6.63 -2.65
C SER A 108 8.26 7.83 -1.71
N ARG A 109 7.10 8.26 -1.21
CA ARG A 109 6.96 9.39 -0.27
C ARG A 109 6.46 8.90 1.09
N LEU A 110 7.12 9.35 2.16
CA LEU A 110 6.72 9.15 3.56
C LEU A 110 6.40 10.50 4.18
N ILE A 111 5.13 10.74 4.53
CA ILE A 111 4.65 12.07 4.92
C ILE A 111 4.08 12.04 6.33
N ARG A 112 4.57 12.94 7.19
CA ARG A 112 4.02 13.16 8.53
C ARG A 112 2.81 14.08 8.42
N CYS A 113 1.63 13.49 8.26
CA CYS A 113 0.38 14.23 8.09
C CYS A 113 -0.80 13.67 8.90
N ILE A 114 -0.63 12.62 9.70
CA ILE A 114 -1.71 12.11 10.55
C ILE A 114 -2.09 13.19 11.55
N ASP A 115 -3.39 13.51 11.60
CA ASP A 115 -3.97 14.40 12.61
C ASP A 115 -4.50 13.53 13.76
N ASP A 116 -3.72 13.46 14.83
CA ASP A 116 -4.06 12.70 16.03
C ASP A 116 -5.37 13.14 16.66
N ALA A 117 -5.66 14.45 16.64
CA ALA A 117 -6.82 15.01 17.32
C ALA A 117 -8.10 14.79 16.53
N ALA A 118 -8.00 14.72 15.20
CA ALA A 118 -9.11 14.41 14.32
C ALA A 118 -9.35 12.91 14.13
N SER A 119 -8.35 12.07 14.41
CA SER A 119 -8.47 10.60 14.34
C SER A 119 -9.34 10.06 15.49
N SER A 120 -10.09 8.98 15.25
CA SER A 120 -10.98 8.40 16.27
C SER A 120 -10.21 7.84 17.47
N GLU A 121 -9.12 7.10 17.20
CA GLU A 121 -8.25 6.55 18.24
C GLU A 121 -6.81 6.48 17.76
N VAL A 122 -5.89 6.86 18.64
CA VAL A 122 -4.44 6.77 18.41
C VAL A 122 -3.81 6.07 19.59
N ILE A 123 -3.34 4.85 19.37
CA ILE A 123 -2.62 4.07 20.37
C ILE A 123 -1.13 4.14 20.06
N ARG A 124 -0.33 4.44 21.09
CA ARG A 124 1.13 4.44 21.03
C ARG A 124 1.72 3.33 21.89
N TRP A 125 2.90 2.87 21.49
CA TRP A 125 3.69 1.99 22.34
C TRP A 125 4.09 2.72 23.62
N THR A 126 3.87 2.07 24.77
CA THR A 126 4.27 2.58 26.08
C THR A 126 5.44 1.76 26.64
N PRO A 127 6.16 2.25 27.67
CA PRO A 127 7.22 1.48 28.32
C PRO A 127 6.75 0.11 28.83
N GLU A 128 5.50 0.01 29.27
CA GLU A 128 4.88 -1.21 29.80
C GLU A 128 4.70 -2.30 28.74
N ASP A 129 4.69 -1.95 27.45
CA ASP A 129 4.58 -2.91 26.34
C ASP A 129 5.89 -3.70 26.09
N GLY A 130 6.98 -3.38 26.79
CA GLY A 130 8.24 -4.13 26.73
C GLY A 130 9.03 -3.97 25.41
N ARG A 131 8.72 -2.94 24.62
CA ARG A 131 9.40 -2.61 23.35
C ARG A 131 10.01 -1.21 23.40
N PRO A 132 11.14 -1.03 24.11
CA PRO A 132 11.72 0.29 24.36
C PRO A 132 12.05 1.07 23.07
N GLU A 133 12.42 0.37 22.00
CA GLU A 133 12.73 0.93 20.69
C GLU A 133 11.52 1.50 19.95
N ARG A 134 10.30 1.13 20.37
CA ARG A 134 9.04 1.58 19.76
C ARG A 134 8.29 2.62 20.57
N VAL A 135 8.70 2.88 21.82
CA VAL A 135 7.97 3.78 22.73
C VAL A 135 7.72 5.15 22.06
N GLY A 136 6.47 5.60 22.12
CA GLY A 136 6.01 6.84 21.49
C GLY A 136 5.66 6.74 20.00
N GLN A 137 6.02 5.65 19.32
CA GLN A 137 5.60 5.37 17.94
C GLN A 137 4.14 4.88 17.91
N TYR A 138 3.48 5.02 16.77
CA TYR A 138 2.14 4.47 16.58
C TYR A 138 2.15 2.95 16.71
N ARG A 139 1.23 2.45 17.52
CA ARG A 139 0.91 1.03 17.66
C ARG A 139 -0.37 0.69 16.91
N ASP A 140 -1.35 1.57 16.94
CA ASP A 140 -2.58 1.47 16.17
C ASP A 140 -3.19 2.86 15.93
N VAL A 141 -3.89 3.01 14.80
CA VAL A 141 -4.61 4.23 14.44
C VAL A 141 -5.96 3.85 13.82
N ASP A 142 -7.04 4.04 14.57
CA ASP A 142 -8.41 3.81 14.09
C ASP A 142 -9.09 5.11 13.66
N GLY A 143 -9.95 5.02 12.65
CA GLY A 143 -10.61 6.19 12.05
C GLY A 143 -9.62 7.29 11.64
N MET A 144 -8.43 6.89 11.16
CA MET A 144 -7.31 7.77 10.85
C MET A 144 -7.75 8.98 10.01
N ARG A 145 -7.39 10.18 10.50
CA ARG A 145 -7.50 11.43 9.75
C ARG A 145 -6.13 12.01 9.42
N ILE A 146 -6.06 12.75 8.33
CA ILE A 146 -4.85 13.51 7.96
C ILE A 146 -5.13 15.01 7.87
N ASP A 147 -4.08 15.81 8.03
CA ASP A 147 -4.06 17.23 7.67
C ASP A 147 -3.61 17.38 6.22
N PRO A 148 -4.52 17.72 5.27
CA PRO A 148 -4.16 17.90 3.87
C PRO A 148 -3.14 19.03 3.63
N GLY A 149 -3.05 19.99 4.56
CA GLY A 149 -2.07 21.07 4.51
C GLY A 149 -0.61 20.59 4.63
N GLN A 150 -0.40 19.39 5.18
CA GLN A 150 0.93 18.77 5.33
C GLN A 150 1.30 17.84 4.17
N VAL A 151 0.38 17.54 3.25
CA VAL A 151 0.58 16.57 2.15
C VAL A 151 1.31 17.18 0.94
N GLY A 152 1.13 18.47 0.71
CA GLY A 152 1.73 19.17 -0.43
C GLY A 152 1.13 18.72 -1.77
N ASP A 153 1.99 18.34 -2.72
CA ASP A 153 1.59 17.98 -4.09
C ASP A 153 1.42 16.46 -4.31
N ALA A 154 1.74 15.63 -3.31
CA ALA A 154 1.75 14.17 -3.43
C ALA A 154 0.38 13.63 -3.88
N GLN A 155 0.41 12.75 -4.87
CA GLN A 155 -0.76 12.01 -5.36
C GLN A 155 -0.90 10.68 -4.63
N VAL A 156 0.21 10.02 -4.27
CA VAL A 156 0.22 8.77 -3.52
C VAL A 156 1.40 8.76 -2.55
N PHE A 157 1.18 8.26 -1.33
CA PHE A 157 2.21 8.27 -0.29
C PHE A 157 1.90 7.28 0.84
N ARG A 158 2.88 7.08 1.72
CA ARG A 158 2.72 6.40 3.02
C ARG A 158 2.71 7.43 4.14
N THR A 159 1.96 7.17 5.20
CA THR A 159 2.00 8.04 6.39
C THR A 159 3.22 7.73 7.25
N TRP A 160 3.87 8.76 7.76
CA TRP A 160 4.99 8.63 8.68
C TRP A 160 4.52 8.04 10.00
N GLY A 161 5.29 7.08 10.52
CA GLY A 161 5.00 6.37 11.76
C GLY A 161 3.90 5.31 11.67
N TRP A 162 3.06 5.32 10.64
CA TRP A 162 2.01 4.32 10.40
C TRP A 162 1.95 3.87 8.93
N SER A 163 3.11 3.49 8.39
CA SER A 163 3.34 3.33 6.95
C SER A 163 2.55 2.19 6.28
N ILE A 164 1.83 1.37 7.06
CA ILE A 164 0.84 0.42 6.54
C ILE A 164 -0.25 1.12 5.70
N ALA A 165 -0.58 2.39 6.01
CA ALA A 165 -1.54 3.16 5.23
C ALA A 165 -0.95 3.61 3.89
N LEU A 166 -1.54 3.14 2.79
CA LEU A 166 -1.33 3.66 1.44
C LEU A 166 -2.40 4.71 1.16
N ILE A 167 -1.99 5.97 0.96
CA ILE A 167 -2.90 7.08 0.73
C ILE A 167 -2.83 7.49 -0.74
N VAL A 168 -4.00 7.76 -1.34
CA VAL A 168 -4.13 8.29 -2.70
C VAL A 168 -4.98 9.55 -2.71
N SER A 169 -4.72 10.45 -3.65
CA SER A 169 -5.55 11.62 -3.94
C SER A 169 -6.92 11.20 -4.49
N GLU A 170 -7.88 12.11 -4.38
CA GLU A 170 -9.19 11.98 -5.03
C GLU A 170 -9.08 11.75 -6.54
N GLU A 171 -8.14 12.43 -7.21
CA GLU A 171 -7.92 12.28 -8.63
C GLU A 171 -7.48 10.87 -9.02
N LEU A 172 -6.54 10.27 -8.26
CA LEU A 172 -6.13 8.88 -8.45
C LEU A 172 -7.26 7.90 -8.15
N LYS A 173 -8.02 8.12 -7.06
CA LYS A 173 -9.21 7.32 -6.75
C LYS A 173 -10.17 7.29 -7.95
N HIS A 174 -10.55 8.46 -8.46
CA HIS A 174 -11.45 8.55 -9.61
C HIS A 174 -10.87 7.89 -10.86
N ALA A 175 -9.54 7.93 -11.05
CA ALA A 175 -8.90 7.24 -12.16
C ALA A 175 -9.00 5.72 -12.07
N LEU A 176 -8.83 5.15 -10.87
CA LEU A 176 -8.99 3.73 -10.62
C LEU A 176 -10.44 3.27 -10.78
N GLU A 177 -11.40 4.08 -10.33
CA GLU A 177 -12.84 3.81 -10.50
C GLU A 177 -13.26 3.86 -11.98
N ARG A 178 -12.73 4.80 -12.77
CA ARG A 178 -13.02 4.91 -14.22
C ARG A 178 -12.59 3.69 -15.03
N ILE A 179 -11.52 3.01 -14.60
CA ILE A 179 -11.08 1.76 -15.25
C ILE A 179 -11.74 0.52 -14.65
N HIS A 180 -12.67 0.69 -13.69
CA HIS A 180 -13.33 -0.39 -12.95
C HIS A 180 -12.34 -1.36 -12.31
N ALA A 181 -11.24 -0.83 -11.72
CA ALA A 181 -10.22 -1.64 -11.08
C ALA A 181 -10.85 -2.57 -10.01
N LYS A 182 -10.63 -3.87 -10.12
CA LYS A 182 -11.11 -4.87 -9.16
C LYS A 182 -10.17 -4.98 -7.96
N GLY A 183 -10.74 -5.21 -6.78
CA GLY A 183 -9.98 -5.44 -5.56
C GLY A 183 -9.59 -4.15 -4.83
N VAL A 184 -10.04 -2.98 -5.26
CA VAL A 184 -9.80 -1.71 -4.56
C VAL A 184 -10.95 -1.38 -3.62
N ARG A 185 -10.62 -0.88 -2.43
CA ARG A 185 -11.55 -0.24 -1.49
C ARG A 185 -10.95 1.09 -1.04
N PHE A 186 -11.79 2.11 -0.90
CA PHE A 186 -11.37 3.44 -0.46
C PHE A 186 -12.08 3.84 0.82
N THR A 187 -11.32 4.39 1.77
CA THR A 187 -11.85 5.06 2.97
C THR A 187 -11.28 6.47 3.02
N GLU A 188 -12.13 7.48 3.12
CA GLU A 188 -11.67 8.88 3.25
C GLU A 188 -10.90 9.09 4.57
N VAL A 189 -9.80 9.83 4.48
CA VAL A 189 -8.90 10.16 5.61
C VAL A 189 -8.73 11.66 5.74
#